data_AF-A0A4W5KGW9-F1
#
_entry.id   AF-A0A4W5KGW9-F1
#
_cell.length_a   1.000
_cell.length_b   1.000
_cell.length_c   1.000
_cell.angle_alpha   90.00
_cell.angle_beta   90.00
_cell.angle_gamma   90.00
#
_symmetry.space_group_name_H-M   'P 1'
#
loop_
_entity.id
_entity.type
_entity.pdbx_description
1 polymer ?
#
loop_
_entity_poly.entity_id
_entity_poly.type
_entity_poly.pdbx_seq_one_letter_code
_entity_poly.pdbx_strand_id
1 'polypeptide(L)'
;MIPDMTSIGSLYDSKLQILSAGVSPTHNGQVCSTWGNYHYKTYDGDFFQLPYTCNYVLSSLCKSSGGYEAFNIQLQRGEVDGLPTITKVSLKLDGTFVELANSNVSVNGLQVTIPFGQNNVFIERTVSYVKITAKLGLVVMWNEDDSLWVCVQYAFSFSIRLLLHYIDMWLFHLLWFKTLIVN
;
A
#
# COMPACT_ATOMS: atom_id res chain seq x y z
N MET A 1 -12.72 -26.29 16.77
CA MET A 1 -11.89 -25.45 17.66
C MET A 1 -11.37 -24.30 16.83
N ILE A 2 -11.96 -23.11 17.01
CA ILE A 2 -11.49 -21.88 16.37
C ILE A 2 -10.47 -21.27 17.34
N PRO A 3 -9.22 -21.00 16.92
CA PRO A 3 -8.24 -20.40 17.81
C PRO A 3 -8.68 -18.97 18.20
N ASP A 4 -8.39 -18.61 19.44
CA ASP A 4 -8.75 -17.33 20.04
C ASP A 4 -8.14 -16.13 19.29
N MET A 5 -8.98 -15.17 18.87
CA MET A 5 -8.57 -13.98 18.12
C MET A 5 -7.60 -13.08 18.91
N THR A 6 -7.62 -13.12 20.24
CA THR A 6 -6.67 -12.37 21.09
C THR A 6 -5.24 -12.91 21.00
N SER A 7 -5.07 -14.22 20.82
CA SER A 7 -3.75 -14.84 20.61
C SER A 7 -3.19 -14.57 19.22
N ILE A 8 -4.07 -14.34 18.23
CA ILE A 8 -3.69 -14.04 16.86
C ILE A 8 -3.24 -12.56 16.76
N GLY A 9 -3.95 -11.65 17.42
CA GLY A 9 -3.56 -10.23 17.51
C GLY A 9 -2.20 -10.00 18.18
N SER A 10 -1.88 -10.74 19.24
CA SER A 10 -0.56 -10.64 19.91
C SER A 10 0.59 -11.20 19.08
N LEU A 11 0.33 -12.23 18.27
CA LEU A 11 1.31 -12.74 17.30
C LEU A 11 1.56 -11.74 16.16
N TYR A 12 0.53 -11.01 15.71
CA TYR A 12 0.67 -9.98 14.68
C TYR A 12 1.47 -8.75 15.13
N ASP A 13 1.30 -8.35 16.39
CA ASP A 13 2.05 -7.24 17.01
C ASP A 13 3.51 -7.63 17.28
N SER A 14 3.77 -8.90 17.65
CA SER A 14 5.12 -9.38 18.00
C SER A 14 6.16 -9.36 16.86
N LYS A 15 5.72 -9.29 15.59
CA LYS A 15 6.60 -9.27 14.41
C LYS A 15 6.64 -7.92 13.68
N LEU A 16 5.80 -6.96 14.07
CA LEU A 16 5.90 -5.59 13.57
C LEU A 16 7.12 -4.94 14.22
N GLN A 17 8.08 -4.50 13.40
CA GLN A 17 9.24 -3.80 13.90
C GLN A 17 9.19 -2.35 13.41
N ILE A 18 8.93 -1.41 14.33
CA ILE A 18 9.06 0.02 14.08
C ILE A 18 10.55 0.35 14.13
N LEU A 19 11.12 0.75 13.00
CA LEU A 19 12.55 1.06 12.88
C LEU A 19 12.83 2.54 13.19
N SER A 20 11.89 3.41 12.85
CA SER A 20 11.91 4.83 13.18
C SER A 20 10.50 5.40 13.03
N ALA A 21 10.05 6.18 14.01
CA ALA A 21 8.80 6.94 13.95
C ALA A 21 9.10 8.42 14.21
N GLY A 22 8.59 9.29 13.35
CA GLY A 22 8.80 10.73 13.42
C GLY A 22 8.92 11.37 12.04
N VAL A 23 8.24 12.51 11.88
CA VAL A 23 8.28 13.33 10.66
C VAL A 23 9.72 13.76 10.41
N SER A 24 10.36 13.15 9.41
CA SER A 24 11.66 13.63 8.94
C SER A 24 11.45 15.02 8.34
N PRO A 25 12.11 16.10 8.81
CA PRO A 25 11.94 17.45 8.28
C PRO A 25 12.28 17.59 6.79
N THR A 26 12.95 16.58 6.23
CA THR A 26 13.34 16.46 4.81
C THR A 26 12.33 15.68 3.96
N HIS A 27 11.27 15.14 4.55
CA HIS A 27 10.24 14.41 3.81
C HIS A 27 9.16 15.38 3.30
N ASN A 28 8.89 15.33 2.00
CA ASN A 28 7.92 16.21 1.35
C ASN A 28 6.46 15.75 1.47
N GLY A 29 6.20 14.64 2.17
CA GLY A 29 4.85 14.08 2.35
C GLY A 29 4.33 13.31 1.14
N GLN A 30 5.16 13.09 0.10
CA GLN A 30 4.65 12.69 -1.22
C GLN A 30 4.98 11.25 -1.62
N VAL A 31 5.92 10.58 -0.95
CA VAL A 31 6.37 9.25 -1.35
C VAL A 31 6.19 8.22 -0.23
N CYS A 32 5.46 7.16 -0.56
CA CYS A 32 5.39 5.91 0.20
C CYS A 32 6.13 4.82 -0.59
N SER A 33 6.82 3.91 0.09
CA SER A 33 7.61 2.87 -0.60
C SER A 33 7.73 1.59 0.23
N THR A 34 7.95 0.48 -0.46
CA THR A 34 8.41 -0.79 0.14
C THR A 34 9.51 -1.38 -0.71
N TRP A 35 10.47 -2.08 -0.09
CA TRP A 35 11.63 -2.68 -0.76
C TRP A 35 12.22 -3.82 0.07
N GLY A 36 13.02 -4.68 -0.57
CA GLY A 36 13.85 -5.67 0.10
C GLY A 36 13.09 -6.59 1.05
N ASN A 37 13.72 -6.84 2.20
CA ASN A 37 13.25 -7.73 3.25
C ASN A 37 12.11 -7.12 4.08
N TYR A 38 10.99 -6.83 3.40
CA TYR A 38 9.76 -6.30 4.00
C TYR A 38 9.88 -4.91 4.61
N HIS A 39 10.78 -4.06 4.12
CA HIS A 39 10.85 -2.67 4.57
C HIS A 39 9.74 -1.85 3.96
N TYR A 40 9.21 -0.91 4.74
CA TYR A 40 8.22 0.05 4.33
C TYR A 40 8.60 1.43 4.84
N LYS A 41 8.26 2.45 4.05
CA LYS A 41 8.36 3.85 4.40
C LYS A 41 7.04 4.54 4.14
N THR A 42 6.49 5.23 5.14
CA THR A 42 5.25 6.00 5.02
C THR A 42 5.46 7.34 4.30
N TYR A 43 4.35 7.97 3.93
CA TYR A 43 4.36 9.36 3.48
C TYR A 43 4.84 10.34 4.55
N ASP A 44 4.73 10.01 5.84
CA ASP A 44 5.23 10.85 6.93
C ASP A 44 6.73 10.60 7.21
N GLY A 45 7.29 9.57 6.59
CA GLY A 45 8.70 9.20 6.72
C GLY A 45 9.00 8.18 7.80
N ASP A 46 7.99 7.55 8.39
CA ASP A 46 8.17 6.44 9.32
C ASP A 46 8.64 5.19 8.58
N PHE A 47 9.50 4.42 9.24
CA PHE A 47 10.05 3.18 8.73
C PHE A 47 9.61 2.00 9.59
N PHE A 48 9.12 0.95 8.96
CA PHE A 48 8.76 -0.28 9.64
C PHE A 48 9.03 -1.51 8.78
N GLN A 49 9.07 -2.67 9.43
CA GLN A 49 9.19 -3.96 8.76
C GLN A 49 7.94 -4.82 9.01
N LEU A 50 7.36 -5.35 7.93
CA LEU A 50 6.17 -6.21 7.95
C LEU A 50 6.48 -7.56 7.30
N PRO A 51 7.08 -8.52 8.02
CA PRO A 51 7.55 -9.81 7.48
C PRO A 51 6.40 -10.77 7.22
N TYR A 52 5.51 -10.38 6.31
CA TYR A 52 4.31 -11.12 5.98
C TYR A 52 4.08 -11.15 4.46
N THR A 53 3.55 -12.28 4.00
CA THR A 53 3.37 -12.62 2.57
C THR A 53 1.90 -12.56 2.13
N CYS A 54 1.01 -11.91 2.90
CA CYS A 54 -0.38 -11.76 2.48
C CYS A 54 -0.55 -10.58 1.50
N ASN A 55 -1.79 -10.39 1.06
CA ASN A 55 -2.20 -9.21 0.30
C ASN A 55 -2.44 -8.02 1.25
N TYR A 56 -1.83 -6.87 0.96
CA TYR A 56 -1.92 -5.66 1.77
C TYR A 56 -2.32 -4.46 0.94
N VAL A 57 -3.14 -3.59 1.53
CA VAL A 57 -3.35 -2.24 1.02
C VAL A 57 -2.15 -1.39 1.40
N LEU A 58 -1.35 -0.99 0.41
CA LEU A 58 -0.18 -0.12 0.61
C LEU A 58 -0.62 1.34 0.77
N SER A 59 -1.57 1.78 -0.05
CA SER A 59 -2.06 3.16 -0.04
C SER A 59 -3.46 3.23 -0.64
N SER A 60 -4.36 3.96 0.01
CA SER A 60 -5.70 4.22 -0.50
C SER A 60 -6.15 5.64 -0.18
N LEU A 61 -7.09 6.14 -0.97
CA LEU A 61 -7.71 7.44 -0.79
C LEU A 61 -9.22 7.31 -1.00
N CYS A 62 -10.02 7.66 0.00
CA CYS A 62 -11.48 7.70 -0.09
C CYS A 62 -11.97 9.08 -0.55
N LYS A 63 -13.01 9.13 -1.41
CA LYS A 63 -13.69 10.39 -1.74
C LYS A 63 -14.68 10.75 -0.63
N SER A 64 -14.63 12.00 -0.15
CA SER A 64 -15.40 12.49 1.01
C SER A 64 -16.93 12.39 0.89
N SER A 65 -17.50 12.27 -0.31
CA SER A 65 -18.94 12.45 -0.54
C SER A 65 -19.69 11.24 -1.08
N GLY A 66 -19.08 10.04 -1.16
CA GLY A 66 -19.79 8.88 -1.72
C GLY A 66 -19.24 7.49 -1.41
N GLY A 67 -18.26 7.35 -0.52
CA GLY A 67 -17.69 6.04 -0.16
C GLY A 67 -16.87 5.36 -1.27
N TYR A 68 -16.72 5.99 -2.43
CA TYR A 68 -15.87 5.50 -3.52
C TYR A 68 -14.40 5.85 -3.25
N GLU A 69 -13.52 4.87 -3.39
CA GLU A 69 -12.07 5.07 -3.35
C GLU A 69 -11.62 5.80 -4.63
N ALA A 70 -10.93 6.93 -4.49
CA ALA A 70 -10.26 7.60 -5.60
C ALA A 70 -9.14 6.71 -6.15
N PHE A 71 -8.37 6.10 -5.24
CA PHE A 71 -7.50 5.00 -5.58
C PHE A 71 -7.34 4.02 -4.42
N ASN A 72 -6.99 2.77 -4.74
CA ASN A 72 -6.59 1.74 -3.80
C ASN A 72 -5.49 0.90 -4.43
N ILE A 73 -4.31 0.90 -3.80
CA ILE A 73 -3.11 0.21 -4.26
C ILE A 73 -2.84 -0.92 -3.29
N GLN A 74 -2.81 -2.13 -3.83
CA GLN A 74 -2.54 -3.35 -3.09
C GLN A 74 -1.31 -4.03 -3.66
N LEU A 75 -0.58 -4.71 -2.78
CA LEU A 75 0.51 -5.57 -3.16
C LEU A 75 0.38 -6.91 -2.46
N GLN A 76 0.84 -7.95 -3.14
CA GLN A 76 1.00 -9.28 -2.57
C GLN A 76 2.48 -9.63 -2.59
N ARG A 77 3.02 -10.00 -1.42
CA ARG A 77 4.37 -10.56 -1.32
C ARG A 77 4.32 -12.08 -1.40
N GLY A 78 5.37 -12.66 -1.91
CA GLY A 78 5.65 -14.09 -1.87
C GLY A 78 7.13 -14.33 -1.61
N GLU A 79 7.54 -15.59 -1.68
CA GLU A 79 8.95 -15.96 -1.69
C GLU A 79 9.27 -16.60 -3.04
N VAL A 80 10.27 -16.05 -3.73
CA VAL A 80 10.85 -16.61 -4.94
C VAL A 80 12.30 -16.93 -4.61
N ASP A 81 12.69 -18.20 -4.71
CA ASP A 81 14.03 -18.68 -4.34
C ASP A 81 14.47 -18.31 -2.91
N GLY A 82 13.51 -18.23 -1.98
CA GLY A 82 13.75 -17.87 -0.58
C GLY A 82 13.93 -16.37 -0.33
N LEU A 83 13.70 -15.53 -1.35
CA LEU A 83 13.76 -14.07 -1.25
C LEU A 83 12.35 -13.45 -1.24
N PRO A 84 12.08 -12.45 -0.37
CA PRO A 84 10.82 -11.73 -0.36
C PRO A 84 10.61 -10.88 -1.62
N THR A 85 9.73 -11.34 -2.52
CA THR A 85 9.44 -10.67 -3.79
C THR A 85 7.98 -10.20 -3.82
N ILE A 86 7.70 -9.07 -4.47
CA ILE A 86 6.32 -8.66 -4.74
C ILE A 86 5.86 -9.48 -5.95
N THR A 87 4.86 -10.33 -5.78
CA THR A 87 4.39 -11.22 -6.86
C THR A 87 3.25 -10.59 -7.66
N LYS A 88 2.52 -9.65 -7.04
CA LYS A 88 1.39 -8.96 -7.65
C LYS A 88 1.23 -7.55 -7.12
N VAL A 89 0.90 -6.63 -8.02
CA VAL A 89 0.47 -5.27 -7.71
C VAL A 89 -0.90 -5.03 -8.35
N SER A 90 -1.88 -4.59 -7.56
CA SER A 90 -3.24 -4.31 -8.02
C SER A 90 -3.61 -2.86 -7.69
N LEU A 91 -4.10 -2.12 -8.68
CA LEU A 91 -4.49 -0.73 -8.54
C LEU A 91 -5.95 -0.57 -8.97
N LYS A 92 -6.79 -0.07 -8.07
CA LYS A 92 -8.11 0.48 -8.42
C LYS A 92 -7.94 1.97 -8.57
N LEU A 93 -8.17 2.50 -9.76
CA LEU A 93 -7.92 3.88 -10.18
C LEU A 93 -9.19 4.47 -10.80
N ASP A 94 -9.99 5.20 -10.01
CA ASP A 94 -11.21 5.91 -10.46
C ASP A 94 -12.03 5.14 -11.53
N GLY A 95 -12.46 3.91 -11.22
CA GLY A 95 -13.24 3.07 -12.14
C GLY A 95 -12.43 2.19 -13.10
N THR A 96 -11.11 2.25 -13.06
CA THR A 96 -10.19 1.37 -13.82
C THR A 96 -9.46 0.41 -12.87
N PHE A 97 -9.43 -0.88 -13.18
CA PHE A 97 -8.64 -1.85 -12.43
C PHE A 97 -7.39 -2.25 -13.23
N VAL A 98 -6.22 -2.05 -12.65
CA VAL A 98 -4.94 -2.45 -13.24
C VAL A 98 -4.33 -3.53 -12.37
N GLU A 99 -3.84 -4.60 -12.98
CA GLU A 99 -3.11 -5.66 -12.27
C GLU A 99 -1.82 -5.99 -13.02
N LEU A 100 -0.73 -6.09 -12.26
CA LEU A 100 0.59 -6.48 -12.73
C LEU A 100 1.02 -7.72 -11.97
N ALA A 101 1.27 -8.80 -12.69
CA ALA A 101 1.72 -10.08 -12.13
C ALA A 101 2.45 -10.88 -13.21
N ASN A 102 3.53 -11.59 -12.84
CA ASN A 102 4.26 -12.47 -13.75
C ASN A 102 4.66 -11.79 -15.08
N SER A 103 5.16 -10.54 -15.02
CA SER A 103 5.48 -9.69 -16.18
C SER A 103 4.30 -9.31 -17.11
N ASN A 104 3.08 -9.76 -16.79
CA ASN A 104 1.87 -9.43 -17.52
C ASN A 104 1.17 -8.23 -16.89
N VAL A 105 0.55 -7.42 -17.75
CA VAL A 105 -0.29 -6.31 -17.31
C VAL A 105 -1.69 -6.50 -17.86
N SER A 106 -2.67 -6.39 -16.98
CA SER A 106 -4.09 -6.42 -17.34
C SER A 106 -4.79 -5.15 -16.89
N VAL A 107 -5.76 -4.72 -17.69
CA VAL A 107 -6.62 -3.58 -17.42
C VAL A 107 -8.06 -4.05 -17.56
N ASN A 108 -8.84 -3.91 -16.49
CA ASN A 108 -10.23 -4.39 -16.38
C ASN A 108 -10.37 -5.89 -16.72
N GLY A 109 -9.40 -6.70 -16.31
CA GLY A 109 -9.38 -8.15 -16.53
C GLY A 109 -8.93 -8.58 -17.93
N LEU A 110 -8.62 -7.64 -18.82
CA LEU A 110 -8.08 -7.92 -20.15
C LEU A 110 -6.57 -7.68 -20.16
N GLN A 111 -5.80 -8.64 -20.66
CA GLN A 111 -4.36 -8.46 -20.83
C GLN A 111 -4.09 -7.41 -21.92
N VAL A 112 -3.17 -6.48 -21.64
CA VAL A 112 -2.82 -5.39 -22.54
C VAL A 112 -1.32 -5.42 -22.88
N THR A 113 -0.96 -4.82 -24.02
CA THR A 113 0.43 -4.62 -24.41
C THR A 113 0.87 -3.21 -24.01
N ILE A 114 2.06 -3.09 -23.42
CA ILE A 114 2.68 -1.81 -23.01
C ILE A 114 3.52 -1.25 -24.17
N PRO A 115 3.53 0.07 -24.43
CA PRO A 115 2.86 1.13 -23.68
C PRO A 115 1.34 1.13 -23.86
N PHE A 116 0.62 1.41 -22.77
CA PHE A 116 -0.84 1.42 -22.74
C PHE A 116 -1.36 2.74 -22.19
N GLY A 117 -2.40 3.30 -22.80
CA GLY A 117 -3.03 4.54 -22.36
C GLY A 117 -4.54 4.52 -22.54
N GLN A 118 -5.30 4.59 -21.45
CA GLN A 118 -6.77 4.69 -21.49
C GLN A 118 -7.31 5.27 -20.18
N ASN A 119 -8.43 6.02 -20.22
CA ASN A 119 -9.15 6.50 -19.03
C ASN A 119 -8.27 7.25 -18.00
N ASN A 120 -7.31 8.05 -18.47
CA ASN A 120 -6.32 8.77 -17.65
C ASN A 120 -5.36 7.85 -16.87
N VAL A 121 -5.21 6.60 -17.30
CA VAL A 121 -4.17 5.69 -16.85
C VAL A 121 -3.18 5.52 -18.00
N PHE A 122 -1.91 5.77 -17.75
CA PHE A 122 -0.81 5.55 -18.67
C PHE A 122 0.18 4.58 -18.05
N ILE A 123 0.53 3.52 -18.78
CA ILE A 123 1.42 2.45 -18.35
C ILE A 123 2.58 2.38 -19.33
N GLU A 124 3.79 2.51 -18.82
CA GLU A 124 5.04 2.41 -19.57
C GLU A 124 6.01 1.46 -18.86
N ARG A 125 6.81 0.72 -19.62
CA ARG A 125 7.86 -0.15 -19.09
C ARG A 125 9.20 0.38 -19.55
N THR A 126 10.10 0.55 -18.59
CA THR A 126 11.51 0.85 -18.83
C THR A 126 12.34 -0.39 -18.53
N VAL A 127 13.67 -0.28 -18.66
CA VAL A 127 14.59 -1.37 -18.29
C VAL A 127 14.59 -1.70 -16.79
N SER A 128 14.14 -0.78 -15.93
CA SER A 128 14.26 -0.92 -14.48
C SER A 128 12.93 -0.90 -13.73
N TYR A 129 11.85 -0.47 -14.39
CA TYR A 129 10.54 -0.37 -13.74
C TYR A 129 9.39 -0.32 -14.74
N VAL A 130 8.24 -0.82 -14.30
CA VAL A 130 6.94 -0.46 -14.86
C VAL A 130 6.41 0.74 -14.10
N LYS A 131 6.06 1.79 -14.85
CA LYS A 131 5.51 3.04 -14.31
C LYS A 131 4.07 3.20 -14.75
N ILE A 132 3.22 3.51 -13.78
CA ILE A 132 1.79 3.79 -13.98
C ILE A 132 1.55 5.23 -13.54
N THR A 133 1.07 6.05 -14.45
CA THR A 133 0.68 7.43 -14.19
C THR A 133 -0.83 7.52 -14.27
N ALA A 134 -1.45 8.08 -13.24
CA ALA A 134 -2.91 8.24 -13.16
C ALA A 134 -3.30 9.68 -12.85
N LYS A 135 -4.61 9.96 -12.97
CA LYS A 135 -5.21 11.25 -12.55
C LYS A 135 -4.86 11.55 -11.08
N LEU A 136 -4.92 12.83 -10.70
CA LEU A 136 -4.57 13.35 -9.36
C LEU A 136 -3.06 13.32 -9.04
N GLY A 137 -2.21 13.19 -10.08
CA GLY A 137 -0.76 13.20 -9.91
C GLY A 137 -0.24 11.97 -9.15
N LEU A 138 -0.96 10.85 -9.28
CA LEU A 138 -0.54 9.56 -8.74
C LEU A 138 0.44 8.89 -9.71
N VAL A 139 1.60 8.51 -9.20
CA VAL A 139 2.62 7.76 -9.94
C VAL A 139 2.99 6.53 -9.13
N VAL A 140 2.88 5.35 -9.74
CA VAL A 140 3.30 4.07 -9.14
C VAL A 140 4.43 3.50 -9.97
N MET A 141 5.50 3.06 -9.32
CA MET A 141 6.67 2.47 -9.98
C MET A 141 7.03 1.16 -9.29
N TRP A 142 7.10 0.08 -10.05
CA TRP A 142 7.49 -1.25 -9.56
C TRP A 142 8.67 -1.76 -10.39
N ASN A 143 9.71 -2.26 -9.74
CA ASN A 143 10.88 -2.87 -10.40
C ASN A 143 10.62 -4.30 -10.91
N GLU A 144 9.38 -4.80 -10.84
CA GLU A 144 9.02 -6.20 -11.14
C GLU A 144 9.70 -7.24 -10.23
N ASP A 145 10.22 -6.80 -9.08
CA ASP A 145 10.80 -7.63 -8.03
C ASP A 145 10.30 -7.18 -6.65
N ASP A 146 11.16 -6.60 -5.81
CA ASP A 146 10.90 -6.37 -4.38
C ASP A 146 10.50 -4.94 -4.01
N SER A 147 10.61 -3.99 -4.94
CA SER A 147 10.54 -2.54 -4.69
C SER A 147 9.39 -1.86 -5.42
N LEU A 148 8.46 -1.31 -4.64
CA LEU A 148 7.27 -0.59 -5.13
C LEU A 148 7.20 0.79 -4.48
N TRP A 149 7.13 1.84 -5.31
CA TRP A 149 7.03 3.23 -4.88
C TRP A 149 5.71 3.84 -5.35
N VAL A 150 5.09 4.62 -4.47
CA VAL A 150 3.86 5.37 -4.72
C VAL A 150 4.13 6.83 -4.42
N CYS A 151 3.98 7.67 -5.44
CA CYS A 151 4.15 9.12 -5.35
C CYS A 151 2.81 9.81 -5.62
N VAL A 152 2.50 10.83 -4.83
CA VAL A 152 1.26 11.61 -4.89
C VAL A 152 1.58 13.10 -4.91
N GLN A 153 0.96 13.86 -5.81
CA GLN A 153 1.34 15.25 -6.05
C GLN A 153 0.83 16.25 -5.01
N TYR A 154 -0.33 15.99 -4.41
CA TYR A 154 -0.88 16.80 -3.32
C TYR A 154 -0.81 15.99 -2.04
N ALA A 155 -0.45 16.64 -0.93
CA ALA A 155 -0.64 16.10 0.41
C ALA A 155 -2.15 15.94 0.67
N PHE A 156 -2.76 14.92 0.08
CA PHE A 156 -4.07 14.49 0.51
C PHE A 156 -3.90 14.03 1.95
N SER A 157 -4.92 14.25 2.79
CA SER A 157 -4.94 13.69 4.14
C SER A 157 -5.02 12.16 4.01
N PHE A 158 -3.85 11.52 3.90
CA PHE A 158 -3.73 10.08 3.73
C PHE A 158 -3.82 9.46 5.11
N SER A 159 -4.96 8.83 5.41
CA SER A 159 -4.97 7.81 6.43
C SER A 159 -4.30 6.58 5.82
N ILE A 160 -3.05 6.31 6.17
CA ILE A 160 -2.48 4.97 5.99
C ILE A 160 -3.31 4.05 6.86
N ARG A 161 -4.36 3.47 6.28
CA ARG A 161 -4.93 2.26 6.81
C ARG A 161 -4.13 1.14 6.18
N LEU A 162 -3.06 0.73 6.85
CA LEU A 162 -2.61 -0.66 6.76
C LEU A 162 -3.80 -1.49 7.26
N LEU A 163 -4.77 -1.74 6.39
CA LEU A 163 -5.81 -2.71 6.64
C LEU A 163 -5.09 -4.05 6.54
N LEU A 164 -4.49 -4.45 7.66
CA LEU A 164 -4.47 -5.86 8.03
C LEU A 164 -5.92 -6.30 7.83
N HIS A 165 -6.18 -7.11 6.80
CA HIS A 165 -7.48 -7.77 6.70
C HIS A 165 -7.68 -8.47 8.05
N TYR A 166 -8.68 -8.00 8.80
CA TYR A 166 -8.99 -8.35 10.19
C TYR A 166 -7.99 -7.86 11.26
N ILE A 167 -8.14 -6.62 11.72
CA ILE A 167 -8.20 -6.25 13.15
C ILE A 167 -9.02 -4.96 13.25
N ASP A 168 -10.01 -5.01 14.13
CA ASP A 168 -11.16 -4.12 14.24
C ASP A 168 -10.89 -2.61 14.23
N MET A 169 -11.68 -1.94 13.39
CA MET A 169 -11.91 -0.49 13.36
C MET A 169 -12.57 0.07 14.65
N TRP A 170 -12.71 -0.74 15.70
CA TRP A 170 -13.26 -0.37 17.00
C TRP A 170 -12.20 0.03 18.04
N LEU A 171 -10.92 -0.32 17.87
CA LEU A 171 -9.89 0.02 18.87
C LEU A 171 -9.39 1.48 18.80
N PHE A 172 -9.50 2.15 17.65
CA PHE A 172 -9.13 3.57 17.55
C PHE A 172 -10.16 4.51 18.22
N HIS A 173 -11.41 4.08 18.35
CA HIS A 173 -12.43 4.89 19.05
C HIS A 173 -12.37 4.75 20.58
N LEU A 174 -11.73 3.69 21.10
CA LEU A 174 -11.60 3.42 22.54
C LEU A 174 -10.35 4.04 23.18
N LEU A 175 -9.35 4.43 22.39
CA LEU A 175 -8.10 5.00 22.90
C LEU A 175 -8.04 6.54 22.91
N TRP A 176 -9.04 7.24 22.33
CA TRP A 176 -9.15 8.70 22.41
C TRP A 176 -10.20 9.22 23.41
N PHE A 177 -11.07 8.35 23.94
CA PHE A 177 -12.08 8.76 24.94
C PHE A 177 -11.66 8.59 26.41
N LYS A 178 -10.43 8.14 26.68
CA LYS A 178 -9.93 7.90 28.05
C LYS A 178 -8.89 8.90 28.58
N THR A 179 -8.68 10.02 27.89
CA THR A 179 -7.79 11.11 28.37
C THR A 179 -8.54 12.43 28.58
N LEU A 180 -9.81 12.37 28.97
CA LEU A 180 -10.62 13.50 29.45
C LEU A 180 -11.67 12.96 30.43
N ILE A 181 -11.20 12.45 31.58
CA ILE A 181 -11.86 12.33 32.91
C ILE A 181 -10.77 11.69 33.78
N VAL A 182 -9.86 12.50 34.32
CA VAL A 182 -9.29 12.49 35.69
C VAL A 182 -8.30 13.67 35.75
N ASN A 183 -8.87 14.87 35.78
CA ASN A 183 -8.56 15.99 36.68
C ASN A 183 -9.44 17.17 36.25
#